data_AF-A0ABD0UCB7-F1
#
_entry.id   AF-A0ABD0UCB7-F1
#
_cell.length_a   1.000
_cell.length_b   1.000
_cell.length_c   1.000
_cell.angle_alpha   90.00
_cell.angle_beta   90.00
_cell.angle_gamma   90.00
#
_symmetry.space_group_name_H-M   'P 1'
#
loop_
_entity.id
_entity.type
_entity.pdbx_description
1 polymer ?
#
loop_
_entity_poly.entity_id
_entity_poly.type
_entity_poly.pdbx_seq_one_letter_code
_entity_poly.pdbx_strand_id
1 'polypeptide(L)'
;MDAVDRLCSRYLLFLYLLISGSVHQTVSIGVGINYGQIANDLPSPTRVASLLRSINISRIKLYDADQNVLSAFLNSNVEFIIGIGNEIVGSMMDVTKAQAWLQQYVEPYIPNARITCITVGNEVYSSNDTTLMANLLPAMQSVYQALVSIGLDKQIKIDSVYSAIKAMGHTDVDVRISETGWPSKGDPSEFGATPENAAAYNGNLLQRISMNQGTPLMPSVPIDIHVFALFNENLKPGPTSERNYGLFYPDGTPVYNIGLKTGHLLGISNSPASNHV
;
A
#
# COMPACT_ATOMS: atom_id res chain seq x y z
N MET A 1 8.05 -10.76 -61.09
CA MET A 1 7.74 -10.43 -59.68
C MET A 1 7.29 -11.72 -59.06
N ASP A 2 8.28 -12.42 -58.54
CA ASP A 2 8.28 -13.87 -58.48
C ASP A 2 7.59 -14.33 -57.20
N ALA A 3 7.22 -15.61 -57.13
CA ALA A 3 6.58 -16.19 -55.94
C ALA A 3 7.40 -15.97 -54.66
N VAL A 4 8.72 -15.80 -54.81
CA VAL A 4 9.68 -15.50 -53.74
C VAL A 4 9.49 -14.07 -53.18
N ASP A 5 9.24 -13.07 -54.03
CA ASP A 5 9.03 -11.68 -53.58
C ASP A 5 7.74 -11.53 -52.77
N ARG A 6 6.69 -12.26 -53.16
CA ARG A 6 5.41 -12.30 -52.45
C ARG A 6 5.51 -13.02 -51.11
N LEU A 7 6.38 -14.03 -51.00
CA LEU A 7 6.66 -14.73 -49.75
C LEU A 7 7.47 -13.84 -48.80
N CYS A 8 8.53 -13.21 -49.28
CA CYS A 8 9.34 -12.26 -48.49
C CYS A 8 8.52 -11.06 -47.99
N SER A 9 7.66 -10.49 -48.84
CA SER A 9 6.78 -9.37 -48.45
C SER A 9 5.77 -9.77 -47.36
N ARG A 10 5.25 -11.00 -47.40
CA ARG A 10 4.35 -11.55 -46.35
C ARG A 10 5.07 -11.82 -45.04
N TYR A 11 6.31 -12.34 -45.09
CA TYR A 11 7.13 -12.53 -43.90
C TYR A 11 7.55 -11.19 -43.26
N LEU A 12 7.87 -10.18 -44.07
CA LEU A 12 8.19 -8.83 -43.59
C LEU A 12 6.97 -8.15 -42.94
N LEU A 13 5.77 -8.33 -43.49
CA LEU A 13 4.54 -7.81 -42.87
C LEU A 13 4.22 -8.50 -41.54
N PHE A 14 4.44 -9.82 -41.45
CA PHE A 14 4.24 -10.60 -40.22
C PHE A 14 5.26 -10.24 -39.14
N LEU A 15 6.52 -9.98 -39.52
CA LEU A 15 7.54 -9.48 -38.60
C LEU A 15 7.19 -8.07 -38.10
N TYR A 16 6.68 -7.19 -38.97
CA TYR A 16 6.27 -5.84 -38.57
C TYR A 16 5.09 -5.85 -37.60
N LEU A 17 4.12 -6.76 -37.77
CA LEU A 17 2.99 -6.97 -36.85
C LEU A 17 3.40 -7.57 -35.50
N LEU A 18 4.47 -8.37 -35.44
CA LEU A 18 5.03 -8.88 -34.18
C LEU A 18 5.82 -7.81 -33.39
N ILE A 19 6.34 -6.78 -34.08
CA ILE A 19 7.14 -5.70 -33.47
C ILE A 19 6.30 -4.44 -33.18
N SER A 20 5.12 -4.30 -33.79
CA SER A 20 4.18 -3.19 -33.53
C SER A 20 3.20 -3.48 -32.39
N GLY A 21 3.44 -4.53 -31.61
CA GLY A 21 2.93 -4.61 -30.26
C GLY A 21 3.52 -3.48 -29.43
N SER A 22 2.85 -2.32 -29.42
CA SER A 22 3.06 -1.30 -28.41
C SER A 22 2.91 -1.98 -27.05
N VAL A 23 4.03 -2.35 -26.43
CA VAL A 23 4.06 -2.58 -25.00
C VAL A 23 3.76 -1.21 -24.41
N HIS A 24 2.48 -0.93 -24.18
CA HIS A 24 2.12 0.08 -23.22
C HIS A 24 2.69 -0.43 -21.90
N GLN A 25 3.90 0.01 -21.59
CA GLN A 25 4.40 0.04 -20.23
C GLN A 25 3.39 0.92 -19.49
N THR A 26 2.37 0.29 -18.93
CA THR A 26 1.61 0.87 -17.83
C THR A 26 2.65 1.13 -16.77
N VAL A 27 3.05 2.39 -16.64
CA VAL A 27 3.96 2.83 -15.58
C VAL A 27 3.35 2.33 -14.29
N SER A 28 3.99 1.33 -13.68
CA SER A 28 3.75 1.01 -12.28
C SER A 28 4.15 2.26 -11.55
N ILE A 29 3.15 3.01 -11.07
CA ILE A 29 3.46 4.07 -10.14
C ILE A 29 4.02 3.31 -8.94
N GLY A 30 5.31 3.49 -8.65
CA GLY A 30 6.01 2.78 -7.56
C GLY A 30 5.49 3.13 -6.15
N VAL A 31 4.30 3.72 -6.08
CA VAL A 31 3.59 4.17 -4.89
C VAL A 31 2.93 2.97 -4.20
N GLY A 32 3.07 2.91 -2.89
CA GLY A 32 2.21 2.08 -2.06
C GLY A 32 0.93 2.80 -1.68
N ILE A 33 -0.02 2.06 -1.14
CA ILE A 33 -1.24 2.63 -0.60
C ILE A 33 -1.55 2.04 0.77
N ASN A 34 -1.99 2.88 1.69
CA ASN A 34 -2.50 2.44 2.98
C ASN A 34 -3.90 1.87 2.78
N TYR A 35 -4.09 0.60 3.12
CA TYR A 35 -5.40 -0.02 3.13
C TYR A 35 -5.90 -0.05 4.58
N GLY A 36 -6.43 1.10 5.01
CA GLY A 36 -7.10 1.23 6.31
C GLY A 36 -8.44 0.52 6.32
N GLN A 37 -8.80 -0.03 7.49
CA GLN A 37 -9.97 -0.89 7.68
C GLN A 37 -10.89 -0.43 8.82
N ILE A 38 -10.74 0.82 9.30
CA ILE A 38 -11.61 1.38 10.35
C ILE A 38 -12.92 1.87 9.72
N ALA A 39 -13.70 0.93 9.19
CA ALA A 39 -14.98 1.16 8.54
C ALA A 39 -15.85 -0.10 8.51
N ASN A 40 -17.15 0.06 8.30
CA ASN A 40 -18.13 -1.04 8.24
C ASN A 40 -18.81 -1.20 6.87
N ASP A 41 -18.42 -0.42 5.88
CA ASP A 41 -19.00 -0.39 4.53
C ASP A 41 -17.98 -0.72 3.42
N LEU A 42 -16.77 -1.15 3.80
CA LEU A 42 -15.70 -1.48 2.86
C LEU A 42 -16.04 -2.69 1.97
N PRO A 43 -15.54 -2.70 0.73
CA PRO A 43 -15.70 -3.84 -0.16
C PRO A 43 -14.87 -5.04 0.34
N SER A 44 -15.23 -6.25 -0.11
CA SER A 44 -14.48 -7.45 0.24
C SER A 44 -13.02 -7.37 -0.25
N PRO A 45 -12.07 -8.03 0.44
CA PRO A 45 -10.66 -8.01 0.04
C PRO A 45 -10.41 -8.46 -1.41
N THR A 46 -11.19 -9.39 -1.95
CA THR A 46 -11.12 -9.81 -3.36
C THR A 46 -11.50 -8.70 -4.34
N ARG A 47 -12.51 -7.89 -3.99
CA ARG A 47 -12.90 -6.72 -4.78
C ARG A 47 -11.84 -5.63 -4.68
N VAL A 48 -11.22 -5.47 -3.52
CA VAL A 48 -10.05 -4.57 -3.34
C VAL A 48 -8.87 -5.01 -4.20
N ALA A 49 -8.54 -6.30 -4.23
CA ALA A 49 -7.48 -6.83 -5.10
C ALA A 49 -7.74 -6.52 -6.58
N SER A 50 -9.00 -6.63 -7.01
CA SER A 50 -9.42 -6.27 -8.37
C SER A 50 -9.28 -4.77 -8.65
N LEU A 51 -9.68 -3.93 -7.69
CA LEU A 51 -9.53 -2.48 -7.79
C LEU A 51 -8.06 -2.08 -7.91
N LEU A 52 -7.20 -2.53 -7.00
CA LEU A 52 -5.77 -2.18 -6.99
C LEU A 52 -5.06 -2.62 -8.28
N ARG A 53 -5.40 -3.79 -8.80
CA ARG A 53 -4.92 -4.24 -10.12
C ARG A 53 -5.36 -3.29 -11.24
N SER A 54 -6.60 -2.80 -11.22
CA SER A 54 -7.12 -1.89 -12.25
C SER A 54 -6.45 -0.52 -12.26
N ILE A 55 -5.87 -0.10 -11.13
CA ILE A 55 -5.15 1.18 -10.99
C ILE A 55 -3.63 0.99 -10.86
N ASN A 56 -3.13 -0.22 -11.14
CA ASN A 56 -1.71 -0.57 -11.16
C ASN A 56 -0.96 -0.26 -9.86
N ILE A 57 -1.61 -0.47 -8.71
CA ILE A 57 -0.98 -0.41 -7.39
C ILE A 57 -0.57 -1.82 -6.99
N SER A 58 0.71 -1.99 -6.67
CA SER A 58 1.31 -3.29 -6.31
C SER A 58 1.98 -3.30 -4.94
N ARG A 59 1.72 -2.30 -4.10
CA ARG A 59 2.29 -2.19 -2.75
C ARG A 59 1.20 -1.71 -1.79
N ILE A 60 0.99 -2.46 -0.71
CA ILE A 60 -0.06 -2.18 0.29
C ILE A 60 0.58 -2.13 1.67
N LYS A 61 0.18 -1.13 2.47
CA LYS A 61 0.42 -1.13 3.91
C LYS A 61 -0.89 -1.43 4.64
N LEU A 62 -0.87 -2.47 5.46
CA LEU A 62 -1.88 -2.80 6.46
C LEU A 62 -1.39 -2.37 7.85
N TYR A 63 -2.32 -2.01 8.72
CA TYR A 63 -2.03 -1.61 10.11
C TYR A 63 -2.03 -2.80 11.07
N ASP A 64 -2.44 -3.96 10.58
CA ASP A 64 -2.46 -5.25 11.25
C ASP A 64 -1.91 -6.33 10.29
N ALA A 65 -2.17 -7.60 10.63
CA ALA A 65 -1.93 -8.74 9.76
C ALA A 65 -3.25 -9.45 9.40
N ASP A 66 -4.20 -8.70 8.80
CA ASP A 66 -5.50 -9.26 8.39
C ASP A 66 -5.33 -10.45 7.42
N GLN A 67 -5.64 -11.62 7.95
CA GLN A 67 -5.57 -12.91 7.26
C GLN A 67 -6.51 -13.02 6.06
N ASN A 68 -7.67 -12.36 6.10
CA ASN A 68 -8.62 -12.35 4.98
C ASN A 68 -8.05 -11.55 3.81
N VAL A 69 -7.38 -10.43 4.12
CA VAL A 69 -6.69 -9.63 3.10
C VAL A 69 -5.51 -10.40 2.54
N LEU A 70 -4.60 -10.90 3.37
CA LEU A 70 -3.44 -11.66 2.88
C LEU A 70 -3.86 -12.86 2.01
N SER A 71 -4.92 -13.57 2.40
CA SER A 71 -5.49 -14.69 1.62
C SER A 71 -6.01 -14.25 0.25
N ALA A 72 -6.71 -13.12 0.17
CA ALA A 72 -7.28 -12.62 -1.09
C ALA A 72 -6.21 -12.18 -2.10
N PHE A 73 -4.97 -11.96 -1.65
CA PHE A 73 -3.83 -11.54 -2.47
C PHE A 73 -2.78 -12.64 -2.67
N LEU A 74 -3.06 -13.89 -2.28
CA LEU A 74 -2.16 -15.01 -2.56
C LEU A 74 -1.87 -15.14 -4.06
N ASN A 75 -0.61 -15.38 -4.39
CA ASN A 75 -0.08 -15.46 -5.76
C ASN A 75 -0.27 -14.17 -6.57
N SER A 76 -0.51 -13.04 -5.90
CA SER A 76 -0.41 -11.73 -6.53
C SER A 76 1.05 -11.23 -6.50
N ASN A 77 1.36 -10.25 -7.36
CA ASN A 77 2.64 -9.54 -7.31
C ASN A 77 2.61 -8.37 -6.32
N VAL A 78 1.61 -8.30 -5.44
CA VAL A 78 1.46 -7.21 -4.47
C VAL A 78 2.38 -7.44 -3.28
N GLU A 79 3.16 -6.42 -2.94
CA GLU A 79 4.00 -6.38 -1.74
C GLU A 79 3.21 -5.85 -0.54
N PHE A 80 3.45 -6.43 0.62
CA PHE A 80 2.78 -6.07 1.86
C PHE A 80 3.76 -5.55 2.91
N ILE A 81 3.42 -4.39 3.48
CA ILE A 81 3.81 -3.99 4.82
C ILE A 81 2.64 -4.36 5.74
N ILE A 82 2.90 -5.08 6.83
CA ILE A 82 1.89 -5.45 7.83
C ILE A 82 2.26 -4.90 9.20
N GLY A 83 1.26 -4.69 10.06
CA GLY A 83 1.46 -4.06 11.37
C GLY A 83 1.31 -5.04 12.54
N ILE A 84 2.14 -4.82 13.55
CA ILE A 84 1.91 -5.27 14.93
C ILE A 84 1.30 -4.06 15.67
N GLY A 85 0.04 -4.17 16.06
CA GLY A 85 -0.69 -3.11 16.74
C GLY A 85 -0.12 -2.76 18.12
N ASN A 86 -0.32 -1.51 18.54
CA ASN A 86 0.18 -0.97 19.80
C ASN A 86 -0.21 -1.82 21.02
N GLU A 87 -1.39 -2.43 20.98
CA GLU A 87 -1.98 -3.26 22.04
C GLU A 87 -1.18 -4.54 22.34
N ILE A 88 -0.41 -5.05 21.37
CA ILE A 88 0.41 -6.26 21.56
C ILE A 88 1.92 -5.98 21.60
N VAL A 89 2.37 -4.73 21.38
CA VAL A 89 3.81 -4.38 21.43
C VAL A 89 4.47 -4.84 22.72
N GLY A 90 3.83 -4.64 23.88
CA GLY A 90 4.36 -5.11 25.16
C GLY A 90 4.53 -6.64 25.24
N SER A 91 3.67 -7.40 24.56
CA SER A 91 3.82 -8.86 24.48
C SER A 91 4.94 -9.29 23.54
N MET A 92 5.20 -8.50 22.49
CA MET A 92 6.25 -8.80 21.51
C MET A 92 7.67 -8.62 22.06
N MET A 93 7.83 -8.09 23.28
CA MET A 93 9.12 -8.12 23.98
C MET A 93 9.61 -9.56 24.27
N ASP A 94 8.70 -10.53 24.34
CA ASP A 94 9.02 -11.96 24.50
C ASP A 94 9.20 -12.61 23.13
N VAL A 95 10.39 -13.13 22.85
CA VAL A 95 10.72 -13.79 21.59
C VAL A 95 9.82 -15.00 21.28
N THR A 96 9.36 -15.72 22.30
CA THR A 96 8.45 -16.87 22.12
C THR A 96 7.08 -16.41 21.62
N LYS A 97 6.60 -15.28 22.14
CA LYS A 97 5.34 -14.67 21.68
C LYS A 97 5.49 -14.08 20.29
N ALA A 98 6.64 -13.47 19.98
CA ALA A 98 6.94 -12.99 18.64
C ALA A 98 6.99 -14.14 17.61
N GLN A 99 7.62 -15.27 17.96
CA GLN A 99 7.61 -16.48 17.14
C GLN A 99 6.20 -17.01 16.91
N ALA A 100 5.38 -17.11 17.97
CA ALA A 100 3.99 -17.53 17.85
C ALA A 100 3.18 -16.60 16.94
N TRP A 101 3.43 -15.29 17.02
CA TRP A 101 2.80 -14.31 16.12
C TRP A 101 3.22 -14.53 14.66
N LEU A 102 4.51 -14.74 14.37
CA LEU A 102 4.97 -15.05 13.00
C LEU A 102 4.37 -16.36 12.46
N GLN A 103 4.34 -17.41 13.28
CA GLN A 103 3.73 -18.71 12.93
C GLN A 103 2.25 -18.57 12.58
N GLN A 104 1.54 -17.68 13.27
CA GLN A 104 0.11 -17.47 13.06
C GLN A 104 -0.20 -16.55 11.89
N TYR A 105 0.55 -15.45 11.73
CA TYR A 105 0.17 -14.34 10.86
C TYR A 105 1.06 -14.15 9.63
N VAL A 106 2.24 -14.78 9.58
CA VAL A 106 3.22 -14.59 8.49
C VAL A 106 3.49 -15.90 7.76
N GLU A 107 3.92 -16.93 8.46
CA GLU A 107 4.34 -18.21 7.86
C GLU A 107 3.28 -18.86 6.94
N PRO A 108 1.97 -18.85 7.26
CA PRO A 108 0.95 -19.45 6.39
C PRO A 108 0.84 -18.80 5.01
N TYR A 109 1.35 -17.58 4.85
CA TYR A 109 1.23 -16.79 3.63
C TYR A 109 2.52 -16.78 2.80
N ILE A 110 3.66 -17.19 3.34
CA ILE A 110 4.93 -17.23 2.61
C ILE A 110 5.06 -18.56 1.85
N PRO A 111 5.51 -18.57 0.57
CA PRO A 111 5.97 -17.43 -0.24
C PRO A 111 4.89 -16.77 -1.09
N ASN A 112 3.63 -17.20 -0.98
CA ASN A 112 2.56 -16.84 -1.91
C ASN A 112 2.03 -15.41 -1.72
N ALA A 113 2.20 -14.79 -0.56
CA ALA A 113 2.04 -13.36 -0.33
C ALA A 113 3.42 -12.73 -0.10
N ARG A 114 3.68 -11.60 -0.75
CA ARG A 114 4.99 -10.92 -0.66
C ARG A 114 5.03 -9.96 0.52
N ILE A 115 5.06 -10.48 1.74
CA ILE A 115 5.31 -9.66 2.92
C ILE A 115 6.78 -9.23 2.90
N THR A 116 7.04 -7.92 2.89
CA THR A 116 8.39 -7.35 2.80
C THR A 116 8.78 -6.55 4.03
N CYS A 117 7.81 -6.13 4.85
CA CYS A 117 8.07 -5.41 6.08
C CYS A 117 7.00 -5.68 7.14
N ILE A 118 7.42 -5.72 8.40
CA ILE A 118 6.56 -5.71 9.60
C ILE A 118 6.85 -4.42 10.37
N THR A 119 5.82 -3.58 10.56
CA THR A 119 5.91 -2.41 11.44
C THR A 119 5.54 -2.78 12.87
N VAL A 120 6.37 -2.44 13.85
CA VAL A 120 6.12 -2.68 15.27
C VAL A 120 5.59 -1.40 15.90
N GLY A 121 4.30 -1.39 16.24
CA GLY A 121 3.61 -0.21 16.74
C GLY A 121 3.30 0.81 15.64
N ASN A 122 2.41 1.75 15.97
CA ASN A 122 1.99 2.86 15.14
C ASN A 122 2.03 4.15 15.95
N GLU A 123 2.79 5.13 15.48
CA GLU A 123 2.97 6.45 16.12
C GLU A 123 3.28 6.39 17.62
N VAL A 124 4.08 5.43 18.08
CA VAL A 124 4.34 5.19 19.51
C VAL A 124 4.78 6.44 20.28
N TYR A 125 5.55 7.33 19.63
CA TYR A 125 6.05 8.58 20.21
C TYR A 125 5.12 9.79 20.07
N SER A 126 3.92 9.64 19.48
CA SER A 126 2.93 10.74 19.37
C SER A 126 2.05 10.86 20.63
N SER A 127 1.99 9.80 21.44
CA SER A 127 1.23 9.75 22.69
C SER A 127 2.13 9.94 23.92
N ASN A 128 1.51 10.15 25.08
CA ASN A 128 2.21 10.19 26.38
C ASN A 128 2.37 8.80 27.03
N ASP A 129 2.16 7.71 26.28
CA ASP A 129 2.30 6.35 26.81
C ASP A 129 3.78 5.94 26.92
N THR A 130 4.39 6.29 28.04
CA THR A 130 5.80 5.99 28.31
C THR A 130 6.08 4.49 28.40
N THR A 131 5.07 3.67 28.69
CA THR A 131 5.22 2.21 28.72
C THR A 131 5.33 1.66 27.30
N LEU A 132 4.44 2.08 26.40
CA LEU A 132 4.50 1.72 24.99
C LEU A 132 5.83 2.18 24.36
N MET A 133 6.29 3.39 24.67
CA MET A 133 7.59 3.91 24.23
C MET A 133 8.76 3.05 24.73
N ALA A 134 8.74 2.63 25.99
CA ALA A 134 9.79 1.77 26.57
C ALA A 134 9.79 0.35 26.00
N ASN A 135 8.62 -0.18 25.64
CA ASN A 135 8.46 -1.53 25.12
C ASN A 135 8.88 -1.67 23.65
N LEU A 136 8.91 -0.58 22.89
CA LEU A 136 9.09 -0.60 21.44
C LEU A 136 10.40 -1.25 20.99
N LEU A 137 11.55 -0.81 21.52
CA LEU A 137 12.84 -1.33 21.09
C LEU A 137 13.01 -2.83 21.45
N PRO A 138 12.74 -3.27 22.69
CA PRO A 138 12.77 -4.71 23.01
C PRO A 138 11.82 -5.53 22.14
N ALA A 139 10.63 -5.02 21.83
CA ALA A 139 9.69 -5.69 20.93
C ALA A 139 10.25 -5.87 19.52
N MET A 140 10.82 -4.80 18.92
CA MET A 140 11.47 -4.89 17.61
C MET A 140 12.62 -5.91 17.60
N GLN A 141 13.44 -5.94 18.65
CA GLN A 141 14.55 -6.89 18.77
C GLN A 141 14.05 -8.34 18.81
N SER A 142 13.01 -8.61 19.61
CA SER A 142 12.41 -9.95 19.72
C SER A 142 11.73 -10.40 18.43
N VAL A 143 11.01 -9.51 17.72
CA VAL A 143 10.42 -9.84 16.41
C VAL A 143 11.52 -10.09 15.36
N TYR A 144 12.60 -9.29 15.36
CA TYR A 144 13.74 -9.52 14.48
C TYR A 144 14.43 -10.87 14.77
N GLN A 145 14.67 -11.20 16.05
CA GLN A 145 15.23 -12.50 16.43
C GLN A 145 14.33 -13.66 16.00
N ALA A 146 13.01 -13.50 16.13
CA ALA A 146 12.04 -14.48 15.66
C ALA A 146 12.14 -14.68 14.13
N LEU A 147 12.25 -13.60 13.33
CA LEU A 147 12.47 -13.69 11.87
C LEU A 147 13.78 -14.40 11.51
N VAL A 148 14.88 -14.10 12.22
CA VAL A 148 16.17 -14.77 12.03
C VAL A 148 16.03 -16.28 12.29
N SER A 149 15.28 -16.66 13.34
CA SER A 149 15.10 -18.08 13.72
C SER A 149 14.38 -18.91 12.66
N ILE A 150 13.56 -18.28 11.81
CA ILE A 150 12.84 -18.92 10.70
C ILE A 150 13.43 -18.58 9.32
N GLY A 151 14.59 -17.91 9.27
CA GLY A 151 15.31 -17.60 8.03
C GLY A 151 14.66 -16.55 7.13
N LEU A 152 13.79 -15.69 7.68
CA LEU A 152 13.06 -14.65 6.93
C LEU A 152 13.65 -13.24 7.08
N ASP A 153 14.70 -13.02 7.89
CA ASP A 153 15.33 -11.72 8.16
C ASP A 153 15.89 -11.02 6.91
N LYS A 154 16.29 -11.81 5.90
CA LYS A 154 16.76 -11.27 4.62
C LYS A 154 15.61 -10.75 3.76
N GLN A 155 14.43 -11.38 3.86
CA GLN A 155 13.25 -11.08 3.06
C GLN A 155 12.34 -10.02 3.71
N ILE A 156 12.13 -10.10 5.02
CA ILE A 156 11.18 -9.27 5.77
C ILE A 156 11.96 -8.30 6.66
N LYS A 157 11.70 -7.00 6.50
CA LYS A 157 12.31 -5.92 7.30
C LYS A 157 11.45 -5.56 8.51
N ILE A 158 12.07 -5.05 9.57
CA ILE A 158 11.38 -4.50 10.75
C ILE A 158 11.49 -2.98 10.71
N ASP A 159 10.39 -2.28 11.02
CA ASP A 159 10.33 -0.82 11.10
C ASP A 159 9.44 -0.35 12.27
N SER A 160 9.68 0.86 12.79
CA SER A 160 8.84 1.58 13.78
C SER A 160 8.96 3.12 13.69
N VAL A 161 9.76 3.58 12.71
CA VAL A 161 9.83 4.90 12.05
C VAL A 161 10.46 6.10 12.81
N TYR A 162 11.60 6.50 12.25
CA TYR A 162 12.14 7.86 12.00
C TYR A 162 12.45 8.82 13.16
N SER A 163 11.49 9.17 14.03
CA SER A 163 11.68 10.27 14.98
C SER A 163 12.76 9.97 16.04
N ALA A 164 12.79 8.72 16.51
CA ALA A 164 13.82 8.24 17.42
C ALA A 164 15.20 8.19 16.75
N ILE A 165 15.27 7.76 15.50
CA ILE A 165 16.51 7.49 14.76
C ILE A 165 17.27 8.79 14.48
N LYS A 166 16.56 9.84 14.03
CA LYS A 166 17.16 11.16 13.79
C LYS A 166 17.61 11.83 15.08
N ALA A 167 16.84 11.70 16.16
CA ALA A 167 17.20 12.25 17.47
C ALA A 167 18.43 11.54 18.09
N MET A 168 18.66 10.28 17.75
CA MET A 168 19.82 9.49 18.17
C MET A 168 21.07 9.68 17.28
N GLY A 169 21.02 10.59 16.30
CA GLY A 169 22.19 10.96 15.48
C GLY A 169 22.50 9.99 14.33
N HIS A 170 21.62 9.03 14.05
CA HIS A 170 21.78 8.12 12.94
C HIS A 170 21.35 8.78 11.62
N THR A 171 22.23 8.69 10.62
CA THR A 171 22.02 9.22 9.25
C THR A 171 22.17 8.14 8.19
N ASP A 172 22.51 6.92 8.63
CA ASP A 172 22.72 5.70 7.86
C ASP A 172 21.44 4.87 7.70
N VAL A 173 20.30 5.40 8.13
CA VAL A 173 19.00 4.73 8.05
C VAL A 173 18.19 5.26 6.89
N ASP A 174 17.79 4.35 5.99
CA ASP A 174 16.88 4.65 4.89
C ASP A 174 15.52 5.12 5.41
N VAL A 175 15.07 6.28 4.95
CA VAL A 175 13.79 6.88 5.33
C VAL A 175 12.76 6.62 4.24
N ARG A 176 11.63 6.01 4.63
CA ARG A 176 10.45 5.84 3.78
C ARG A 176 9.29 6.62 4.35
N ILE A 177 8.46 7.17 3.47
CA ILE A 177 7.24 7.86 3.89
C ILE A 177 6.16 6.80 4.00
N SER A 178 5.89 6.35 5.22
CA SER A 178 4.93 5.28 5.45
C SER A 178 3.47 5.72 5.26
N GLU A 179 3.19 7.04 5.30
CA GLU A 179 1.87 7.67 5.14
C GLU A 179 2.00 9.10 4.63
N THR A 180 1.22 9.45 3.62
CA THR A 180 1.07 10.83 3.15
C THR A 180 -0.24 10.97 2.38
N GLY A 181 -1.00 12.03 2.64
CA GLY A 181 -2.28 12.23 2.01
C GLY A 181 -2.92 13.54 2.44
N TRP A 182 -4.09 13.82 1.88
CA TRP A 182 -4.83 15.05 2.15
C TRP A 182 -6.34 14.78 2.16
N PRO A 183 -7.08 15.23 3.18
CA PRO A 183 -8.49 14.90 3.33
C PRO A 183 -9.36 15.72 2.36
N SER A 184 -10.40 15.12 1.81
CA SER A 184 -11.32 15.78 0.87
C SER A 184 -12.49 16.49 1.55
N LYS A 185 -12.66 16.31 2.86
CA LYS A 185 -13.74 16.93 3.64
C LYS A 185 -13.35 17.00 5.10
N GLY A 186 -13.52 18.15 5.72
CA GLY A 186 -13.27 18.34 7.15
C GLY A 186 -14.41 19.07 7.86
N ASP A 187 -14.21 19.33 9.14
CA ASP A 187 -15.06 20.19 9.96
C ASP A 187 -15.00 21.65 9.47
N PRO A 188 -15.94 22.52 9.88
CA PRO A 188 -15.92 23.93 9.46
C PRO A 188 -14.63 24.69 9.78
N SER A 189 -13.84 24.23 10.75
CA SER A 189 -12.53 24.79 11.10
C SER A 189 -11.37 24.24 10.26
N GLU A 190 -11.60 23.20 9.45
CA GLU A 190 -10.60 22.50 8.63
C GLU A 190 -10.67 22.99 7.17
N PHE A 191 -10.52 24.30 6.95
CA PHE A 191 -10.73 24.95 5.65
C PHE A 191 -9.91 24.35 4.49
N GLY A 192 -8.79 23.68 4.78
CA GLY A 192 -7.94 23.03 3.78
C GLY A 192 -8.49 21.68 3.29
N ALA A 193 -9.43 21.07 4.00
CA ALA A 193 -9.97 19.75 3.70
C ALA A 193 -11.09 19.83 2.66
N THR A 194 -10.72 19.98 1.39
CA THR A 194 -11.64 20.05 0.25
C THR A 194 -11.24 19.05 -0.84
N PRO A 195 -12.16 18.60 -1.71
CA PRO A 195 -11.83 17.70 -2.80
C PRO A 195 -10.79 18.29 -3.77
N GLU A 196 -10.80 19.61 -3.98
CA GLU A 196 -9.85 20.29 -4.85
C GLU A 196 -8.43 20.25 -4.30
N ASN A 197 -8.26 20.52 -3.00
CA ASN A 197 -6.95 20.47 -2.35
C ASN A 197 -6.44 19.02 -2.26
N ALA A 198 -7.32 18.06 -1.97
CA ALA A 198 -6.97 16.65 -1.96
C ALA A 198 -6.51 16.16 -3.34
N ALA A 199 -7.24 16.54 -4.40
CA ALA A 199 -6.87 16.24 -5.77
C ALA A 199 -5.53 16.89 -6.16
N ALA A 200 -5.31 18.15 -5.78
CA ALA A 200 -4.06 18.85 -6.03
C ALA A 200 -2.88 18.18 -5.32
N TYR A 201 -3.02 17.83 -4.03
CA TYR A 201 -1.96 17.21 -3.25
C TYR A 201 -1.60 15.82 -3.79
N ASN A 202 -2.58 14.91 -3.82
CA ASN A 202 -2.36 13.53 -4.23
C ASN A 202 -2.01 13.43 -5.73
N GLY A 203 -2.65 14.24 -6.58
CA GLY A 203 -2.34 14.30 -8.01
C GLY A 203 -0.91 14.77 -8.28
N ASN A 204 -0.46 15.86 -7.66
CA ASN A 204 0.91 16.36 -7.82
C ASN A 204 1.95 15.38 -7.27
N LEU A 205 1.63 14.70 -6.16
CA LEU A 205 2.49 13.68 -5.56
C LEU A 205 2.70 12.50 -6.52
N LEU A 206 1.61 11.94 -7.05
CA LEU A 206 1.66 10.85 -8.02
C LEU A 206 2.35 11.27 -9.32
N GLN A 207 2.11 12.50 -9.77
CA GLN A 207 2.80 13.04 -10.95
C GLN A 207 4.32 13.09 -10.70
N ARG A 208 4.76 13.61 -9.55
CA ARG A 208 6.18 13.70 -9.20
C ARG A 208 6.87 12.33 -9.20
N ILE A 209 6.19 11.31 -8.66
CA ILE A 209 6.66 9.92 -8.66
C ILE A 209 6.75 9.37 -10.07
N SER A 210 5.73 9.60 -10.91
CA SER A 210 5.74 9.16 -12.31
C SER A 210 6.86 9.81 -13.14
N MET A 211 7.28 11.02 -12.75
CA MET A 211 8.40 11.74 -13.36
C MET A 211 9.77 11.30 -12.81
N ASN A 212 9.83 10.29 -11.93
CA ASN A 212 11.04 9.85 -11.22
C ASN A 212 11.80 10.99 -10.54
N GLN A 213 11.07 12.00 -10.03
CA GLN A 213 11.67 13.15 -9.37
C GLN A 213 11.83 12.86 -7.88
N GLY A 214 13.07 12.74 -7.41
CA GLY A 214 13.40 12.70 -5.98
C GLY A 214 13.12 14.04 -5.27
N THR A 215 13.66 14.21 -4.07
CA THR A 215 13.59 15.50 -3.34
C THR A 215 14.71 16.44 -3.81
N PRO A 216 14.63 17.76 -3.57
CA PRO A 216 15.74 18.66 -3.90
C PRO A 216 17.08 18.25 -3.27
N LEU A 217 17.05 17.67 -2.07
CA LEU A 217 18.23 17.18 -1.36
C LEU A 217 18.74 15.85 -1.91
N MET A 218 17.85 14.96 -2.35
CA MET A 218 18.16 13.63 -2.89
C MET A 218 17.45 13.41 -4.24
N PRO A 219 17.84 14.12 -5.32
CA PRO A 219 17.08 14.15 -6.57
C PRO A 219 17.08 12.83 -7.33
N SER A 220 18.11 12.01 -7.16
CA SER A 220 18.28 10.71 -7.82
C SER A 220 17.74 9.52 -7.01
N VAL A 221 17.26 9.76 -5.79
CA VAL A 221 16.67 8.71 -4.95
C VAL A 221 15.18 8.65 -5.24
N PRO A 222 14.63 7.49 -5.68
CA PRO A 222 13.21 7.32 -5.88
C PRO A 222 12.42 7.62 -4.60
N ILE A 223 11.28 8.30 -4.74
CA ILE A 223 10.38 8.56 -3.62
C ILE A 223 9.64 7.26 -3.28
N ASP A 224 10.00 6.66 -2.15
CA ASP A 224 9.32 5.49 -1.59
C ASP A 224 8.26 5.95 -0.58
N ILE A 225 6.99 5.97 -1.01
CA ILE A 225 5.85 6.43 -0.22
C ILE A 225 4.70 5.42 -0.20
N HIS A 226 3.83 5.53 0.81
CA HIS A 226 2.47 5.01 0.78
C HIS A 226 1.46 6.15 0.92
N VAL A 227 0.50 6.20 0.00
CA VAL A 227 -0.57 7.20 0.03
C VAL A 227 -1.63 6.80 1.06
N PHE A 228 -1.95 7.72 1.95
CA PHE A 228 -3.01 7.58 2.95
C PHE A 228 -4.29 8.28 2.44
N ALA A 229 -5.37 7.56 2.13
CA ALA A 229 -5.54 6.10 2.14
C ALA A 229 -6.38 5.61 0.96
N LEU A 230 -6.51 4.29 0.80
CA LEU A 230 -7.30 3.69 -0.29
C LEU A 230 -8.78 4.10 -0.22
N PHE A 231 -9.40 4.00 0.96
CA PHE A 231 -10.81 4.29 1.15
C PHE A 231 -11.04 5.35 2.22
N ASN A 232 -12.20 6.00 2.15
CA ASN A 232 -12.74 6.73 3.29
C ASN A 232 -13.11 5.74 4.40
N GLU A 233 -12.69 6.02 5.62
CA GLU A 233 -12.84 5.12 6.76
C GLU A 233 -13.88 5.67 7.74
N ASN A 234 -15.15 5.28 7.56
CA ASN A 234 -16.30 5.94 8.20
C ASN A 234 -16.38 5.78 9.74
N LEU A 235 -15.61 4.85 10.34
CA LEU A 235 -15.54 4.65 11.78
C LEU A 235 -14.31 5.30 12.43
N LYS A 236 -13.45 6.01 11.68
CA LYS A 236 -12.31 6.70 12.28
C LYS A 236 -12.76 7.75 13.30
N PRO A 237 -12.20 7.73 14.53
CA PRO A 237 -12.50 8.73 15.55
C PRO A 237 -11.87 10.08 15.19
N GLY A 238 -12.23 11.13 15.94
CA GLY A 238 -11.66 12.47 15.77
C GLY A 238 -12.41 13.34 14.75
N PRO A 239 -11.75 14.36 14.18
CA PRO A 239 -12.39 15.35 13.31
C PRO A 239 -12.93 14.72 12.02
N THR A 240 -13.76 15.48 11.29
CA THR A 240 -14.35 14.98 10.03
C THR A 240 -13.31 14.62 8.98
N SER A 241 -12.17 15.29 8.94
CA SER A 241 -11.05 14.96 8.06
C SER A 241 -10.59 13.51 8.15
N GLU A 242 -10.52 12.94 9.36
CA GLU A 242 -10.05 11.56 9.58
C GLU A 242 -10.85 10.52 8.79
N ARG A 243 -12.14 10.78 8.54
CA ARG A 243 -13.03 9.87 7.79
C ARG A 243 -12.98 10.10 6.28
N ASN A 244 -12.18 11.04 5.78
CA ASN A 244 -12.25 11.56 4.41
C ASN A 244 -10.87 11.65 3.70
N TYR A 245 -9.91 10.80 4.06
CA TYR A 245 -8.60 10.70 3.39
C TYR A 245 -8.58 9.78 2.15
N GLY A 246 -9.66 9.06 1.90
CA GLY A 246 -9.74 8.06 0.83
C GLY A 246 -9.55 8.63 -0.56
N LEU A 247 -8.81 7.92 -1.40
CA LEU A 247 -8.85 8.12 -2.86
C LEU A 247 -10.17 7.62 -3.46
N PHE A 248 -10.78 6.60 -2.84
CA PHE A 248 -12.03 5.98 -3.28
C PHE A 248 -13.08 5.98 -2.18
N TYR A 249 -14.34 6.03 -2.58
CA TYR A 249 -15.45 5.60 -1.75
C TYR A 249 -15.47 4.07 -1.63
N PRO A 250 -16.13 3.50 -0.60
CA PRO A 250 -16.21 2.06 -0.42
C PRO A 250 -16.83 1.29 -1.61
N ASP A 251 -17.65 1.94 -2.44
CA ASP A 251 -18.21 1.34 -3.66
C ASP A 251 -17.19 1.17 -4.81
N GLY A 252 -16.01 1.77 -4.67
CA GLY A 252 -14.92 1.78 -5.65
C GLY A 252 -14.94 2.99 -6.59
N THR A 253 -15.84 3.95 -6.41
CA THR A 253 -15.83 5.21 -7.17
C THR A 253 -14.77 6.17 -6.61
N PRO A 254 -14.05 6.93 -7.46
CA PRO A 254 -13.06 7.89 -6.98
C PRO A 254 -13.74 9.06 -6.26
N VAL A 255 -13.19 9.49 -5.13
CA VAL A 255 -13.71 10.66 -4.38
C VAL A 255 -13.46 11.96 -5.15
N TYR A 256 -12.32 12.03 -5.85
CA TYR A 256 -11.90 13.13 -6.70
C TYR A 256 -11.00 12.62 -7.81
N ASN A 257 -10.86 13.40 -8.89
CA ASN A 257 -10.05 13.00 -10.04
C ASN A 257 -8.56 13.28 -9.78
N ILE A 258 -7.77 12.21 -9.64
CA ILE A 258 -6.30 12.27 -9.46
C ILE A 258 -5.52 12.00 -10.75
N GLY A 259 -6.18 12.02 -11.92
CA GLY A 259 -5.53 11.82 -13.22
C GLY A 259 -5.08 10.37 -13.48
N LEU A 260 -5.42 9.43 -12.60
CA LEU A 260 -5.28 8.01 -12.88
C LEU A 260 -6.29 7.65 -13.97
N LYS A 261 -5.82 7.22 -15.15
CA LYS A 261 -6.70 6.72 -16.20
C LYS A 261 -7.42 5.45 -15.69
N THR A 262 -8.65 5.60 -15.21
CA THR A 262 -9.58 4.49 -14.90
C THR A 262 -10.08 3.86 -16.20
N GLY A 263 -9.17 3.28 -16.95
CA GLY A 263 -9.45 2.60 -18.21
C GLY A 263 -10.06 1.22 -18.02
N HIS A 264 -11.09 1.03 -17.16
CA HIS A 264 -11.99 -0.14 -17.24
C HIS A 264 -13.18 -0.22 -16.24
N LEU A 265 -13.64 0.88 -15.62
CA LEU A 265 -14.73 0.81 -14.62
C LEU A 265 -16.14 1.18 -15.14
N LEU A 266 -16.30 1.52 -16.41
CA LEU A 266 -17.63 1.68 -17.02
C LEU A 266 -18.08 0.36 -17.65
N GLY A 267 -18.56 -0.58 -16.83
CA GLY A 267 -19.07 -1.84 -17.38
C GLY A 267 -19.47 -2.93 -16.40
N ILE A 268 -19.95 -2.62 -15.18
CA ILE A 268 -20.67 -3.62 -14.37
C ILE A 268 -21.89 -2.95 -13.76
N SER A 269 -22.96 -2.90 -14.56
CA SER A 269 -24.31 -2.59 -14.09
C SER A 269 -24.81 -3.69 -13.15
N ASN A 270 -25.37 -3.30 -12.00
CA ASN A 270 -26.14 -4.17 -11.11
C ASN A 270 -27.16 -5.00 -11.91
N SER A 271 -27.02 -6.32 -11.88
CA SER A 271 -28.11 -7.24 -12.18
C SER A 271 -28.51 -7.92 -10.87
N PRO A 272 -29.81 -7.89 -10.48
CA PRO A 272 -30.26 -8.59 -9.29
C PRO A 272 -30.17 -10.10 -9.55
N ALA A 273 -29.79 -10.84 -8.50
CA ALA A 273 -29.77 -12.29 -8.53
C ALA A 273 -31.15 -12.83 -8.94
N SER A 274 -31.20 -13.57 -10.05
CA SER A 274 -32.35 -14.36 -10.43
C SER A 274 -32.49 -15.51 -9.42
N ASN A 275 -33.57 -15.51 -8.66
CA ASN A 275 -33.96 -16.67 -7.87
C ASN A 275 -34.39 -17.80 -8.81
N HIS A 276 -33.60 -18.87 -8.83
CA HIS A 276 -34.01 -20.21 -9.23
C HIS A 276 -33.66 -21.14 -8.07
N VAL A 277 -34.62 -21.40 -7.18
CA VAL A 277 -35.38 -22.66 -6.99
C VAL A 277 -36.65 -22.31 -6.24
#